data_AF-A0A2V9C2Z7-F1
#
_entry.id   AF-A0A2V9C2Z7-F1
#
_cell.length_a   1.000
_cell.length_b   1.000
_cell.length_c   1.000
_cell.angle_alpha   90.00
_cell.angle_beta   90.00
_cell.angle_gamma   90.00
#
_symmetry.space_group_name_H-M   'P 1'
#
loop_
_entity.id
_entity.type
_entity.pdbx_description
1 polymer ?
#
loop_
_entity_poly.entity_id
_entity_poly.type
_entity_poly.pdbx_seq_one_letter_code
_entity_poly.pdbx_strand_id
1 'polypeptide(L)'
;ETGAAPSLKKYSLQGKAWGRARLTVTYKDGLVQTIHYFVTKPEVRAMADLGHFLATKQWFVDPQDPFHRSPSFMTYDREENKIVMQDSRAWIAGLGDEGGGGAWISAIMKQLGAPNQDELNKFQQFVDGVLWGGLQYKDGPKKFGVRKSLFYYQPDQMPQGYYRKDFDWTSWTSWNKGDSERVDRSYDYPHVVAADWVLYRLARNYNGLVTNHPWDWYLTNAYETSVAMVKLAPGYAVFGQMEGDIFLQVLEDLRREGWNPQADDLEAKMRVRANRWKDEAYPYGSEMPWDSTGQEEVYAWMKHFGFQEKADVTLNAILGYDPVIPHWGYNGSARRYWDFIFAGKLRQLERQLHHYGSSLNAIPLLAEFREHPDDFYLLRVGYGGTMGTLTGIDQEGFLAPAFHAFPDLLRPDGITGDDGTNLFGHAWNTATYIVHHPDFGWVAFGGNIRVEGETVKVTPLDSFRMRMYLASTGLWLTLDAGQFEALELDEKTGAIRVGLAPATQYLQVARLRIEQPGKIEGAKIYQPAKSWKQERSAYVVPLGAATTWVELTH
;
A
#
# COMPACT_ATOMS: atom_id res chain seq x y z
N GLU A 1 12.70 8.39 33.89
CA GLU A 1 11.45 9.16 34.08
C GLU A 1 11.79 10.64 34.06
N THR A 2 11.56 11.32 32.94
CA THR A 2 11.61 12.79 32.85
C THR A 2 10.69 13.21 31.71
N GLY A 3 9.60 13.93 32.00
CA GLY A 3 8.80 14.64 30.99
C GLY A 3 7.29 14.40 30.96
N ALA A 4 6.71 13.56 31.84
CA ALA A 4 5.25 13.43 31.89
C ALA A 4 4.65 14.48 32.85
N ALA A 5 3.59 15.18 32.43
CA ALA A 5 2.79 16.02 33.32
C ALA A 5 2.34 15.23 34.57
N PRO A 6 2.06 15.85 35.73
CA PRO A 6 1.85 15.17 37.02
C PRO A 6 0.75 14.07 37.05
N SER A 7 -0.11 14.02 36.03
CA SER A 7 -1.20 13.04 35.87
C SER A 7 -0.90 11.89 34.89
N LEU A 8 0.24 11.87 34.21
CA LEU A 8 0.56 10.89 33.15
C LEU A 8 1.57 9.84 33.62
N LYS A 9 1.31 8.57 33.30
CA LYS A 9 2.27 7.46 33.47
C LYS A 9 2.74 6.95 32.11
N LYS A 10 4.06 6.82 31.95
CA LYS A 10 4.69 6.26 30.76
C LYS A 10 5.13 4.83 31.02
N TYR A 11 4.77 3.91 30.13
CA TYR A 11 5.23 2.53 30.15
C TYR A 11 6.09 2.26 28.92
N SER A 12 7.28 1.70 29.12
CA SER A 12 8.10 1.17 28.03
C SER A 12 7.75 -0.29 27.81
N LEU A 13 7.30 -0.63 26.61
CA LEU A 13 6.87 -1.98 26.25
C LEU A 13 7.84 -2.60 25.25
N GLN A 14 8.05 -3.90 25.38
CA GLN A 14 8.80 -4.70 24.42
C GLN A 14 8.03 -5.99 24.13
N GLY A 15 7.70 -6.24 22.87
CA GLY A 15 7.13 -7.51 22.43
C GLY A 15 8.16 -8.63 22.59
N LYS A 16 7.79 -9.71 23.30
CA LYS A 16 8.68 -10.87 23.54
C LYS A 16 8.24 -12.14 22.80
N ALA A 17 6.93 -12.29 22.59
CA ALA A 17 6.33 -13.44 21.95
C ALA A 17 5.37 -12.94 20.86
N TRP A 18 5.40 -13.58 19.70
CA TRP A 18 4.54 -13.25 18.56
C TRP A 18 3.06 -13.47 18.90
N GLY A 19 2.18 -12.63 18.35
CA GLY A 19 0.73 -12.75 18.48
C GLY A 19 0.10 -11.77 19.46
N ARG A 20 -1.15 -12.04 19.86
CA ARG A 20 -1.95 -11.15 20.70
C ARG A 20 -1.37 -11.03 22.11
N ALA A 21 -1.22 -9.81 22.59
CA ALA A 21 -0.80 -9.47 23.94
C ALA A 21 -1.72 -8.41 24.56
N ARG A 22 -1.70 -8.29 25.90
CA ARG A 22 -2.61 -7.41 26.63
C ARG A 22 -1.93 -6.78 27.83
N LEU A 23 -2.03 -5.47 27.95
CA LEU A 23 -1.65 -4.70 29.13
C LEU A 23 -2.92 -4.33 29.91
N THR A 24 -2.94 -4.58 31.21
CA THR A 24 -4.06 -4.23 32.09
C THR A 24 -3.57 -3.21 33.12
N VAL A 25 -4.21 -2.05 33.13
CA VAL A 25 -3.91 -0.95 34.05
C VAL A 25 -5.04 -0.86 35.07
N THR A 26 -4.71 -1.06 36.35
CA THR A 26 -5.64 -0.82 37.46
C THR A 26 -5.35 0.54 38.07
N TYR A 27 -6.34 1.42 38.07
CA TYR A 27 -6.27 2.77 38.62
C TYR A 27 -6.51 2.76 40.13
N LYS A 28 -6.18 3.87 40.81
CA LYS A 28 -6.28 3.99 42.27
C LYS A 28 -7.70 3.80 42.80
N ASP A 29 -8.70 4.12 41.99
CA ASP A 29 -10.13 3.97 42.29
C ASP A 29 -10.68 2.57 41.97
N GLY A 30 -9.82 1.65 41.51
CA GLY A 30 -10.20 0.29 41.12
C GLY A 30 -10.67 0.15 39.68
N LEU A 31 -10.74 1.23 38.89
CA LEU A 31 -11.05 1.14 37.46
C LEU A 31 -9.98 0.31 36.74
N VAL A 32 -10.40 -0.50 35.77
CA VAL A 32 -9.52 -1.35 34.98
C VAL A 32 -9.60 -0.96 33.51
N GLN A 33 -8.47 -0.54 32.94
CA GLN A 33 -8.31 -0.35 31.50
C GLN A 33 -7.51 -1.52 30.92
N THR A 34 -7.93 -1.98 29.74
CA THR A 34 -7.22 -3.01 28.99
C THR A 34 -6.77 -2.45 27.65
N ILE A 35 -5.49 -2.62 27.33
CA ILE A 35 -4.87 -2.19 26.08
C ILE A 35 -4.37 -3.43 25.37
N HIS A 36 -4.76 -3.63 24.11
CA HIS A 36 -4.44 -4.84 23.37
C HIS A 36 -3.41 -4.56 22.28
N TYR A 37 -2.40 -5.43 22.20
CA TYR A 37 -1.31 -5.38 21.23
C TYR A 37 -1.32 -6.64 20.38
N PHE A 38 -0.72 -6.56 19.19
CA PHE A 38 -0.31 -7.71 18.41
C PHE A 38 1.19 -7.58 18.17
N VAL A 39 1.96 -8.57 18.59
CA VAL A 39 3.41 -8.57 18.43
C VAL A 39 3.75 -9.28 17.12
N THR A 40 4.30 -8.53 16.18
CA THR A 40 4.80 -9.04 14.89
C THR A 40 6.33 -9.21 14.95
N LYS A 41 6.92 -9.73 13.87
CA LYS A 41 8.36 -9.55 13.63
C LYS A 41 8.63 -8.06 13.33
N PRO A 42 9.87 -7.56 13.51
CA PRO A 42 10.25 -6.23 13.04
C PRO A 42 9.81 -6.02 11.58
N GLU A 43 9.28 -4.86 11.25
CA GLU A 43 8.52 -4.68 9.99
C GLU A 43 9.35 -5.03 8.74
N VAL A 44 10.62 -4.61 8.69
CA VAL A 44 11.57 -4.96 7.63
C VAL A 44 11.71 -6.49 7.47
N ARG A 45 11.71 -7.25 8.58
CA ARG A 45 11.76 -8.72 8.53
C ARG A 45 10.44 -9.31 8.08
N ALA A 46 9.30 -8.76 8.51
CA ALA A 46 7.99 -9.20 8.04
C ALA A 46 7.85 -9.03 6.52
N MET A 47 8.33 -7.92 5.96
CA MET A 47 8.36 -7.69 4.50
C MET A 47 9.32 -8.64 3.76
N ALA A 48 10.46 -8.96 4.36
CA ALA A 48 11.39 -9.94 3.81
C ALA A 48 10.77 -11.35 3.80
N ASP A 49 10.16 -11.77 4.90
CA ASP A 49 9.47 -13.06 5.02
C ASP A 49 8.29 -13.14 4.04
N LEU A 50 7.51 -12.06 3.89
CA LEU A 50 6.42 -11.98 2.93
C LEU A 50 6.89 -12.28 1.50
N GLY A 51 7.92 -11.58 1.01
CA GLY A 51 8.40 -11.86 -0.35
C GLY A 51 9.06 -13.22 -0.50
N HIS A 52 9.72 -13.72 0.54
CA HIS A 52 10.23 -15.09 0.52
C HIS A 52 9.07 -16.10 0.40
N PHE A 53 7.99 -15.92 1.16
CA PHE A 53 6.80 -16.77 1.08
C PHE A 53 6.16 -16.70 -0.31
N LEU A 54 5.95 -15.49 -0.83
CA LEU A 54 5.41 -15.26 -2.17
C LEU A 54 6.24 -15.96 -3.24
N ALA A 55 7.57 -15.77 -3.22
CA ALA A 55 8.47 -16.33 -4.21
C ALA A 55 8.71 -17.83 -4.07
N THR A 56 8.40 -18.47 -2.93
CA THR A 56 8.70 -19.89 -2.72
C THR A 56 7.49 -20.79 -2.53
N LYS A 57 6.40 -20.28 -1.96
CA LYS A 57 5.16 -21.01 -1.69
C LYS A 57 4.05 -20.64 -2.66
N GLN A 58 4.01 -19.38 -3.10
CA GLN A 58 2.98 -18.86 -4.01
C GLN A 58 3.44 -18.79 -5.48
N TRP A 59 4.71 -19.08 -5.75
CA TRP A 59 5.25 -19.12 -7.10
C TRP A 59 4.85 -20.40 -7.83
N PHE A 60 3.95 -20.26 -8.80
CA PHE A 60 3.42 -21.33 -9.64
C PHE A 60 4.23 -21.48 -10.93
N VAL A 61 4.62 -22.72 -11.25
CA VAL A 61 5.23 -23.08 -12.53
C VAL A 61 4.63 -24.40 -13.01
N ASP A 62 3.84 -24.33 -14.08
CA ASP A 62 3.35 -25.48 -14.83
C ASP A 62 3.13 -25.07 -16.30
N PRO A 63 4.02 -25.48 -17.22
CA PRO A 63 3.88 -25.15 -18.64
C PRO A 63 2.66 -25.82 -19.30
N GLN A 64 1.99 -26.76 -18.61
CA GLN A 64 0.79 -27.44 -19.10
C GLN A 64 -0.50 -26.85 -18.49
N ASP A 65 -0.42 -25.76 -17.71
CA ASP A 65 -1.62 -25.12 -17.18
C ASP A 65 -2.53 -24.64 -18.33
N PRO A 66 -3.78 -25.16 -18.44
CA PRO A 66 -4.65 -24.87 -19.58
C PRO A 66 -5.17 -23.42 -19.59
N PHE A 67 -4.95 -22.68 -18.50
CA PHE A 67 -5.29 -21.27 -18.36
C PHE A 67 -4.10 -20.34 -18.58
N HIS A 68 -2.92 -20.88 -18.90
CA HIS A 68 -1.69 -20.12 -19.17
C HIS A 68 -1.30 -19.17 -18.02
N ARG A 69 -1.50 -19.62 -16.77
CA ARG A 69 -1.15 -18.86 -15.55
C ARG A 69 0.31 -19.04 -15.16
N SER A 70 1.12 -19.78 -15.92
CA SER A 70 2.51 -20.08 -15.57
C SER A 70 3.51 -19.23 -16.39
N PRO A 71 4.54 -18.65 -15.76
CA PRO A 71 4.80 -18.65 -14.32
C PRO A 71 4.15 -17.44 -13.61
N SER A 72 3.63 -17.60 -12.39
CA SER A 72 2.95 -16.51 -11.67
C SER A 72 2.98 -16.64 -10.15
N PHE A 73 2.61 -15.57 -9.45
CA PHE A 73 2.30 -15.60 -8.01
C PHE A 73 0.79 -15.81 -7.85
N MET A 74 0.38 -16.96 -7.34
CA MET A 74 -1.03 -17.35 -7.23
C MET A 74 -1.52 -17.35 -5.78
N THR A 75 -2.84 -17.21 -5.62
CA THR A 75 -3.52 -17.40 -4.34
C THR A 75 -3.11 -18.70 -3.68
N TYR A 76 -2.83 -18.63 -2.38
CA TYR A 76 -2.42 -19.76 -1.57
C TYR A 76 -3.45 -20.05 -0.50
N ASP A 77 -3.74 -21.33 -0.30
CA ASP A 77 -4.51 -21.84 0.84
C ASP A 77 -3.54 -22.23 1.94
N ARG A 78 -3.51 -21.42 3.00
CA ARG A 78 -2.62 -21.60 4.14
C ARG A 78 -3.02 -22.76 5.04
N GLU A 79 -4.30 -23.10 5.09
CA GLU A 79 -4.77 -24.23 5.88
C GLU A 79 -4.40 -25.57 5.21
N GLU A 80 -4.45 -25.61 3.87
CA GLU A 80 -4.09 -26.79 3.08
C GLU A 80 -2.63 -26.78 2.60
N ASN A 81 -1.91 -25.68 2.84
CA ASN A 81 -0.54 -25.42 2.40
C ASN A 81 -0.30 -25.70 0.91
N LYS A 82 -1.17 -25.17 0.05
CA LYS A 82 -1.05 -25.33 -1.40
C LYS A 82 -1.59 -24.12 -2.17
N ILE A 83 -1.14 -23.99 -3.41
CA ILE A 83 -1.70 -23.03 -4.36
C ILE A 83 -3.15 -23.41 -4.70
N VAL A 84 -4.02 -22.40 -4.77
CA VAL A 84 -5.42 -22.55 -5.15
C VAL A 84 -5.53 -22.67 -6.67
N MET A 85 -5.63 -23.90 -7.15
CA MET A 85 -5.70 -24.20 -8.59
C MET A 85 -7.09 -23.98 -9.20
N GLN A 86 -8.14 -24.08 -8.38
CA GLN A 86 -9.55 -23.93 -8.75
C GLN A 86 -10.34 -23.39 -7.54
N ASP A 87 -11.32 -22.52 -7.80
CA ASP A 87 -12.36 -22.05 -6.88
C ASP A 87 -13.62 -21.75 -7.71
N SER A 88 -14.81 -21.89 -7.14
CA SER A 88 -16.09 -21.53 -7.79
C SER A 88 -16.23 -20.02 -8.11
N ARG A 89 -15.38 -19.19 -7.50
CA ARG A 89 -15.18 -17.78 -7.80
C ARG A 89 -14.01 -17.68 -8.76
N ALA A 90 -14.30 -17.44 -10.03
CA ALA A 90 -13.33 -17.61 -11.11
C ALA A 90 -12.04 -16.79 -10.89
N TRP A 91 -12.17 -15.61 -10.28
CA TRP A 91 -11.05 -14.72 -9.99
C TRP A 91 -10.03 -15.28 -8.97
N ILE A 92 -10.46 -15.98 -7.92
CA ILE A 92 -9.58 -16.46 -6.83
C ILE A 92 -8.40 -17.29 -7.36
N ALA A 93 -8.64 -18.13 -8.37
CA ALA A 93 -7.61 -18.94 -9.03
C ALA A 93 -7.09 -18.31 -10.34
N GLY A 94 -7.51 -17.09 -10.64
CA GLY A 94 -7.49 -16.49 -11.96
C GLY A 94 -6.51 -15.35 -12.17
N LEU A 95 -5.78 -14.91 -11.14
CA LEU A 95 -4.83 -13.80 -11.17
C LEU A 95 -5.42 -12.40 -11.47
N GLY A 96 -6.71 -12.31 -11.79
CA GLY A 96 -7.43 -11.04 -11.99
C GLY A 96 -8.44 -10.81 -10.87
N ASP A 97 -9.09 -9.65 -10.88
CA ASP A 97 -9.84 -9.12 -9.73
C ASP A 97 -8.93 -8.95 -8.49
N GLU A 98 -9.35 -8.20 -7.48
CA GLU A 98 -8.54 -8.02 -6.27
C GLU A 98 -8.34 -9.36 -5.55
N GLY A 99 -9.39 -10.20 -5.50
CA GLY A 99 -9.34 -11.48 -4.79
C GLY A 99 -8.47 -12.56 -5.45
N GLY A 100 -8.17 -12.41 -6.74
CA GLY A 100 -7.20 -13.24 -7.46
C GLY A 100 -5.82 -12.60 -7.58
N GLY A 101 -5.76 -11.27 -7.47
CA GLY A 101 -4.56 -10.48 -7.64
C GLY A 101 -3.69 -10.37 -6.39
N GLY A 102 -4.24 -10.68 -5.20
CA GLY A 102 -3.60 -10.41 -3.91
C GLY A 102 -2.12 -10.80 -3.83
N ALA A 103 -1.80 -12.03 -4.23
CA ALA A 103 -0.43 -12.55 -4.21
C ALA A 103 0.55 -11.73 -5.07
N TRP A 104 0.24 -11.46 -6.33
CA TRP A 104 1.18 -10.80 -7.23
C TRP A 104 1.23 -9.28 -7.00
N ILE A 105 0.12 -8.67 -6.59
CA ILE A 105 0.11 -7.25 -6.18
C ILE A 105 0.98 -7.09 -4.93
N SER A 106 0.82 -7.98 -3.94
CA SER A 106 1.70 -8.00 -2.77
C SER A 106 3.18 -8.19 -3.17
N ALA A 107 3.45 -9.10 -4.11
CA ALA A 107 4.81 -9.41 -4.56
C ALA A 107 5.52 -8.20 -5.18
N ILE A 108 4.81 -7.34 -5.91
CA ILE A 108 5.39 -6.15 -6.52
C ILE A 108 5.38 -4.94 -5.59
N MET A 109 4.31 -4.71 -4.82
CA MET A 109 4.22 -3.54 -3.96
C MET A 109 5.28 -3.54 -2.85
N LYS A 110 5.69 -4.73 -2.34
CA LYS A 110 6.83 -4.80 -1.41
C LYS A 110 8.15 -4.33 -2.02
N GLN A 111 8.33 -4.47 -3.34
CA GLN A 111 9.59 -4.12 -4.00
C GLN A 111 9.83 -2.62 -4.05
N LEU A 112 8.77 -1.80 -3.85
CA LEU A 112 8.87 -0.35 -3.82
C LEU A 112 9.89 0.15 -2.80
N GLY A 113 9.98 -0.50 -1.62
CA GLY A 113 10.95 -0.13 -0.59
C GLY A 113 11.77 -1.26 0.02
N ALA A 114 11.47 -2.51 -0.32
CA ALA A 114 12.27 -3.68 0.06
C ALA A 114 12.62 -4.54 -1.17
N PRO A 115 13.33 -3.99 -2.19
CA PRO A 115 13.64 -4.73 -3.41
C PRO A 115 14.52 -5.95 -3.14
N ASN A 116 14.21 -7.07 -3.79
CA ASN A 116 15.00 -8.28 -3.77
C ASN A 116 15.19 -8.82 -5.20
N GLN A 117 16.43 -9.10 -5.59
CA GLN A 117 16.75 -9.50 -6.96
C GLN A 117 16.09 -10.82 -7.39
N ASP A 118 16.07 -11.84 -6.52
CA ASP A 118 15.51 -13.15 -6.87
C ASP A 118 13.98 -13.10 -7.02
N GLU A 119 13.33 -12.32 -6.16
CA GLU A 119 11.89 -12.05 -6.25
C GLU A 119 11.56 -11.25 -7.53
N LEU A 120 12.34 -10.20 -7.83
CA LEU A 120 12.18 -9.40 -9.04
C LEU A 120 12.46 -10.19 -10.32
N ASN A 121 13.41 -11.13 -10.31
CA ASN A 121 13.65 -12.00 -11.46
C ASN A 121 12.42 -12.86 -11.79
N LYS A 122 11.67 -13.31 -10.77
CA LYS A 122 10.40 -14.03 -10.94
C LYS A 122 9.29 -13.09 -11.39
N PHE A 123 9.21 -11.90 -10.81
CA PHE A 123 8.19 -10.93 -11.21
C PHE A 123 8.35 -10.48 -12.66
N GLN A 124 9.58 -10.29 -13.14
CA GLN A 124 9.86 -10.02 -14.55
C GLN A 124 9.42 -11.17 -15.48
N GLN A 125 9.63 -12.43 -15.08
CA GLN A 125 9.12 -13.59 -15.82
C GLN A 125 7.59 -13.63 -15.83
N PHE A 126 6.94 -13.25 -14.73
CA PHE A 126 5.48 -13.12 -14.66
C PHE A 126 4.98 -12.02 -15.61
N VAL A 127 5.67 -10.87 -15.68
CA VAL A 127 5.34 -9.79 -16.62
C VAL A 127 5.34 -10.30 -18.06
N ASP A 128 6.41 -10.96 -18.48
CA ASP A 128 6.60 -11.41 -19.86
C ASP A 128 5.78 -12.64 -20.24
N GLY A 129 5.59 -13.54 -19.28
CA GLY A 129 4.94 -14.83 -19.50
C GLY A 129 3.42 -14.79 -19.36
N VAL A 130 2.91 -13.94 -18.45
CA VAL A 130 1.51 -14.03 -18.00
C VAL A 130 0.81 -12.68 -17.94
N LEU A 131 1.42 -11.63 -17.37
CA LEU A 131 0.74 -10.33 -17.25
C LEU A 131 0.53 -9.70 -18.64
N TRP A 132 1.60 -9.46 -19.39
CA TRP A 132 1.57 -8.79 -20.69
C TRP A 132 1.24 -9.78 -21.83
N GLY A 133 -0.03 -9.79 -22.24
CA GLY A 133 -0.59 -10.69 -23.27
C GLY A 133 -1.50 -11.77 -22.71
N GLY A 134 -1.28 -12.19 -21.47
CA GLY A 134 -2.14 -13.10 -20.73
C GLY A 134 -3.22 -12.34 -19.97
N LEU A 135 -2.95 -11.78 -18.78
CA LEU A 135 -3.96 -11.05 -17.99
C LEU A 135 -4.34 -9.71 -18.65
N GLN A 136 -3.36 -8.98 -19.19
CA GLN A 136 -3.57 -7.78 -19.97
C GLN A 136 -3.48 -8.07 -21.48
N TYR A 137 -4.31 -7.44 -22.30
CA TYR A 137 -4.20 -7.55 -23.76
C TYR A 137 -3.02 -6.72 -24.28
N LYS A 138 -2.11 -7.35 -25.03
CA LYS A 138 -0.96 -6.66 -25.64
C LYS A 138 -1.17 -6.18 -27.08
N ASP A 139 -2.20 -6.70 -27.75
CA ASP A 139 -2.49 -6.46 -29.16
C ASP A 139 -4.00 -6.28 -29.40
N GLY A 140 -4.35 -5.75 -30.57
CA GLY A 140 -5.73 -5.65 -31.06
C GLY A 140 -6.57 -4.54 -30.42
N PRO A 141 -7.89 -4.53 -30.65
CA PRO A 141 -8.78 -3.45 -30.22
C PRO A 141 -8.87 -3.24 -28.70
N LYS A 142 -8.57 -4.30 -27.93
CA LYS A 142 -8.56 -4.30 -26.46
C LYS A 142 -7.18 -4.03 -25.85
N LYS A 143 -6.16 -3.68 -26.64
CA LYS A 143 -4.79 -3.46 -26.13
C LYS A 143 -4.79 -2.55 -24.89
N PHE A 144 -4.00 -2.93 -23.89
CA PHE A 144 -3.94 -2.40 -22.52
C PHE A 144 -5.16 -2.68 -21.62
N GLY A 145 -6.22 -3.28 -22.15
CA GLY A 145 -7.35 -3.76 -21.36
C GLY A 145 -6.95 -4.93 -20.47
N VAL A 146 -7.42 -4.91 -19.22
CA VAL A 146 -7.13 -5.94 -18.21
C VAL A 146 -8.30 -6.91 -18.16
N ARG A 147 -8.02 -8.20 -18.30
CA ARG A 147 -9.03 -9.26 -18.21
C ARG A 147 -9.43 -9.44 -16.74
N LYS A 148 -10.70 -9.72 -16.51
CA LYS A 148 -11.21 -10.06 -15.18
C LYS A 148 -10.57 -11.29 -14.55
N SER A 149 -10.24 -12.30 -15.36
CA SER A 149 -9.62 -13.53 -14.87
C SER A 149 -9.03 -14.37 -16.01
N LEU A 150 -7.91 -15.06 -15.74
CA LEU A 150 -7.38 -16.12 -16.61
C LEU A 150 -8.06 -17.47 -16.37
N PHE A 151 -8.56 -17.72 -15.17
CA PHE A 151 -9.33 -18.93 -14.84
C PHE A 151 -10.82 -18.73 -15.15
N TYR A 152 -11.47 -19.77 -15.65
CA TYR A 152 -12.89 -19.77 -16.01
C TYR A 152 -13.48 -21.17 -15.88
N TYR A 153 -14.80 -21.27 -15.84
CA TYR A 153 -15.56 -22.51 -15.87
C TYR A 153 -16.23 -22.71 -17.25
N GLN A 154 -15.66 -23.62 -18.04
CA GLN A 154 -16.15 -24.00 -19.38
C GLN A 154 -15.93 -25.52 -19.59
N PRO A 155 -16.80 -26.39 -19.04
CA PRO A 155 -16.59 -27.84 -19.00
C PRO A 155 -16.50 -28.52 -20.37
N ASP A 156 -17.15 -27.96 -21.38
CA ASP A 156 -17.09 -28.40 -22.79
C ASP A 156 -15.76 -28.06 -23.49
N GLN A 157 -14.93 -27.18 -22.91
CA GLN A 157 -13.58 -26.85 -23.41
C GLN A 157 -12.45 -27.49 -22.60
N MET A 158 -12.77 -28.32 -21.60
CA MET A 158 -11.79 -28.96 -20.73
C MET A 158 -11.92 -30.48 -20.73
N PRO A 159 -10.86 -31.22 -20.37
CA PRO A 159 -10.93 -32.67 -20.19
C PRO A 159 -12.07 -33.06 -19.24
N GLN A 160 -12.72 -34.19 -19.51
CA GLN A 160 -13.77 -34.71 -18.65
C GLN A 160 -13.25 -34.89 -17.22
N GLY A 161 -13.95 -34.28 -16.24
CA GLY A 161 -13.58 -34.35 -14.84
C GLY A 161 -12.46 -33.38 -14.41
N TYR A 162 -12.05 -32.43 -15.27
CA TYR A 162 -11.07 -31.41 -14.92
C TYR A 162 -11.52 -30.55 -13.72
N TYR A 163 -12.77 -30.06 -13.74
CA TYR A 163 -13.31 -29.24 -12.67
C TYR A 163 -13.70 -30.09 -11.45
N ARG A 164 -13.26 -29.65 -10.28
CA ARG A 164 -13.53 -30.25 -8.98
C ARG A 164 -15.04 -30.34 -8.68
N LYS A 165 -15.54 -31.52 -8.32
CA LYS A 165 -16.98 -31.75 -8.10
C LYS A 165 -17.50 -31.23 -6.76
N ASP A 166 -16.61 -30.88 -5.84
CA ASP A 166 -16.94 -30.36 -4.51
C ASP A 166 -17.22 -28.85 -4.49
N PHE A 167 -17.00 -28.16 -5.61
CA PHE A 167 -17.41 -26.77 -5.79
C PHE A 167 -18.79 -26.66 -6.45
N ASP A 168 -19.54 -25.63 -6.07
CA ASP A 168 -20.76 -25.22 -6.77
C ASP A 168 -20.41 -24.34 -7.97
N TRP A 169 -20.44 -24.92 -9.17
CA TRP A 169 -20.19 -24.23 -10.43
C TRP A 169 -21.43 -23.58 -11.06
N THR A 170 -22.58 -23.61 -10.37
CA THR A 170 -23.84 -23.04 -10.87
C THR A 170 -24.05 -21.58 -10.46
N SER A 171 -23.21 -21.08 -9.54
CA SER A 171 -23.19 -19.70 -9.09
C SER A 171 -22.74 -18.74 -10.19
N TRP A 172 -23.23 -17.49 -10.13
CA TRP A 172 -22.81 -16.41 -11.02
C TRP A 172 -21.30 -16.10 -10.94
N THR A 173 -20.63 -16.52 -9.87
CA THR A 173 -19.19 -16.35 -9.66
C THR A 173 -18.33 -17.28 -10.53
N SER A 174 -18.94 -18.32 -11.11
CA SER A 174 -18.28 -19.27 -12.00
C SER A 174 -18.32 -18.78 -13.45
N TRP A 175 -17.55 -17.72 -13.72
CA TRP A 175 -17.50 -17.08 -15.04
C TRP A 175 -17.06 -18.06 -16.13
N ASN A 176 -17.74 -18.03 -17.28
CA ASN A 176 -17.27 -18.71 -18.49
C ASN A 176 -16.10 -17.93 -19.12
N LYS A 177 -15.49 -18.49 -20.17
CA LYS A 177 -14.34 -17.88 -20.83
C LYS A 177 -14.64 -16.48 -21.39
N GLY A 178 -15.82 -16.28 -21.95
CA GLY A 178 -16.23 -14.98 -22.50
C GLY A 178 -16.34 -13.91 -21.41
N ASP A 179 -16.85 -14.29 -20.24
CA ASP A 179 -16.99 -13.40 -19.08
C ASP A 179 -15.65 -13.12 -18.39
N SER A 180 -14.75 -14.11 -18.32
CA SER A 180 -13.42 -13.93 -17.73
C SER A 180 -12.50 -13.04 -18.57
N GLU A 181 -12.68 -13.03 -19.89
CA GLU A 181 -11.92 -12.22 -20.85
C GLU A 181 -12.49 -10.82 -21.11
N ARG A 182 -13.53 -10.41 -20.36
CA ARG A 182 -14.01 -9.03 -20.41
C ARG A 182 -13.01 -8.09 -19.77
N VAL A 183 -13.06 -6.85 -20.23
CA VAL A 183 -12.20 -5.73 -19.80
C VAL A 183 -13.04 -4.57 -19.28
N ASP A 184 -14.27 -4.87 -18.85
CA ASP A 184 -15.29 -3.90 -18.47
C ASP A 184 -15.28 -3.56 -16.98
N ARG A 185 -14.40 -4.21 -16.19
CA ARG A 185 -14.19 -3.93 -14.76
C ARG A 185 -12.99 -3.01 -14.56
N SER A 186 -13.26 -1.75 -14.23
CA SER A 186 -12.21 -0.73 -14.06
C SER A 186 -11.30 -1.01 -12.85
N TYR A 187 -11.82 -1.70 -11.84
CA TYR A 187 -11.08 -2.04 -10.61
C TYR A 187 -9.85 -2.93 -10.87
N ASP A 188 -9.80 -3.64 -12.00
CA ASP A 188 -8.67 -4.51 -12.34
C ASP A 188 -7.46 -3.72 -12.87
N TYR A 189 -7.66 -2.48 -13.32
CA TYR A 189 -6.63 -1.66 -13.98
C TYR A 189 -5.59 -1.08 -13.01
N PRO A 190 -5.95 -0.49 -11.86
CA PRO A 190 -4.98 0.00 -10.88
C PRO A 190 -3.91 -1.02 -10.50
N HIS A 191 -4.27 -2.30 -10.35
CA HIS A 191 -3.34 -3.37 -10.00
C HIS A 191 -2.18 -3.49 -11.00
N VAL A 192 -2.50 -3.48 -12.30
CA VAL A 192 -1.51 -3.56 -13.38
C VAL A 192 -0.68 -2.29 -13.46
N VAL A 193 -1.33 -1.13 -13.31
CA VAL A 193 -0.66 0.17 -13.28
C VAL A 193 0.33 0.25 -12.11
N ALA A 194 -0.02 -0.26 -10.93
CA ALA A 194 0.86 -0.31 -9.77
C ALA A 194 2.08 -1.19 -10.03
N ALA A 195 1.90 -2.35 -10.67
CA ALA A 195 3.02 -3.22 -11.05
C ALA A 195 3.99 -2.53 -12.02
N ASP A 196 3.45 -1.97 -13.11
CA ASP A 196 4.26 -1.24 -14.10
C ASP A 196 4.95 -0.03 -13.46
N TRP A 197 4.27 0.73 -12.62
CA TRP A 197 4.84 1.90 -11.94
C TRP A 197 6.00 1.52 -11.00
N VAL A 198 5.86 0.45 -10.20
CA VAL A 198 6.97 -0.02 -9.35
C VAL A 198 8.17 -0.45 -10.21
N LEU A 199 7.93 -1.19 -11.29
CA LEU A 199 9.02 -1.61 -12.19
C LEU A 199 9.68 -0.43 -12.91
N TYR A 200 8.91 0.59 -13.30
CA TYR A 200 9.43 1.88 -13.77
C TYR A 200 10.36 2.50 -12.71
N ARG A 201 9.89 2.66 -11.47
CA ARG A 201 10.66 3.29 -10.39
C ARG A 201 11.96 2.52 -10.12
N LEU A 202 11.91 1.19 -10.12
CA LEU A 202 13.09 0.35 -9.90
C LEU A 202 14.07 0.42 -11.07
N ALA A 203 13.61 0.22 -12.31
CA ALA A 203 14.43 0.31 -13.51
C ALA A 203 15.06 1.70 -13.70
N ARG A 204 14.35 2.75 -13.25
CA ARG A 204 14.80 4.13 -13.39
C ARG A 204 15.85 4.55 -12.37
N ASN A 205 15.78 3.98 -11.17
CA ASN A 205 16.57 4.46 -10.03
C ASN A 205 17.68 3.50 -9.57
N TYR A 206 17.59 2.22 -9.92
CA TYR A 206 18.55 1.17 -9.56
C TYR A 206 19.21 0.58 -10.80
N ASN A 207 20.45 0.10 -10.65
CA ASN A 207 21.17 -0.59 -11.71
C ASN A 207 20.95 -2.10 -11.57
N GLY A 208 20.51 -2.78 -12.62
CA GLY A 208 20.46 -4.25 -12.68
C GLY A 208 19.34 -4.96 -11.92
N LEU A 209 18.48 -4.25 -11.17
CA LEU A 209 17.32 -4.86 -10.51
C LEU A 209 16.24 -5.32 -11.51
N VAL A 210 15.97 -4.47 -12.49
CA VAL A 210 15.00 -4.72 -13.58
C VAL A 210 15.76 -4.67 -14.90
N THR A 211 15.67 -5.73 -15.68
CA THR A 211 16.50 -5.98 -16.87
C THR A 211 15.72 -6.50 -18.08
N ASN A 212 14.48 -6.96 -17.91
CA ASN A 212 13.68 -7.51 -19.01
C ASN A 212 13.14 -6.43 -19.97
N HIS A 213 12.79 -5.25 -19.44
CA HIS A 213 12.37 -4.07 -20.22
C HIS A 213 13.02 -2.78 -19.69
N PRO A 214 13.21 -1.76 -20.54
CA PRO A 214 13.69 -0.46 -20.10
C PRO A 214 12.62 0.30 -19.30
N TRP A 215 13.04 1.29 -18.51
CA TRP A 215 12.16 2.02 -17.59
C TRP A 215 11.01 2.75 -18.29
N ASP A 216 11.23 3.24 -19.51
CA ASP A 216 10.27 4.00 -20.30
C ASP A 216 9.15 3.11 -20.85
N TRP A 217 9.44 1.83 -21.10
CA TRP A 217 8.42 0.84 -21.44
C TRP A 217 7.40 0.69 -20.30
N TYR A 218 7.88 0.56 -19.07
CA TYR A 218 7.02 0.44 -17.89
C TYR A 218 6.18 1.70 -17.64
N LEU A 219 6.79 2.89 -17.74
CA LEU A 219 6.02 4.14 -17.60
C LEU A 219 4.98 4.31 -18.71
N THR A 220 5.31 3.89 -19.93
CA THR A 220 4.36 3.88 -21.06
C THR A 220 3.18 2.96 -20.76
N ASN A 221 3.41 1.73 -20.30
CA ASN A 221 2.33 0.81 -19.97
C ASN A 221 1.48 1.30 -18.81
N ALA A 222 2.08 1.85 -17.76
CA ALA A 222 1.32 2.43 -16.64
C ALA A 222 0.37 3.55 -17.13
N TYR A 223 0.86 4.45 -17.98
CA TYR A 223 0.05 5.50 -18.61
C TYR A 223 -1.05 4.94 -19.51
N GLU A 224 -0.70 4.08 -20.48
CA GLU A 224 -1.63 3.54 -21.47
C GLU A 224 -2.73 2.68 -20.82
N THR A 225 -2.38 1.93 -19.78
CA THR A 225 -3.35 1.15 -18.99
C THR A 225 -4.31 2.06 -18.23
N SER A 226 -3.81 3.15 -17.64
CA SER A 226 -4.65 4.18 -16.99
C SER A 226 -5.65 4.80 -17.97
N VAL A 227 -5.21 5.10 -19.19
CA VAL A 227 -6.08 5.62 -20.26
C VAL A 227 -7.06 4.57 -20.76
N ALA A 228 -6.63 3.32 -20.89
CA ALA A 228 -7.45 2.21 -21.33
C ALA A 228 -8.59 1.90 -20.36
N MET A 229 -8.39 2.06 -19.06
CA MET A 229 -9.46 1.91 -18.05
C MET A 229 -10.67 2.77 -18.38
N VAL A 230 -10.45 4.07 -18.59
CA VAL A 230 -11.55 5.03 -18.89
C VAL A 230 -12.24 4.70 -20.21
N LYS A 231 -11.48 4.20 -21.19
CA LYS A 231 -11.98 3.88 -22.54
C LYS A 231 -12.73 2.55 -22.61
N LEU A 232 -12.22 1.51 -21.96
CA LEU A 232 -12.66 0.13 -22.13
C LEU A 232 -13.59 -0.34 -20.99
N ALA A 233 -13.51 0.30 -19.81
CA ALA A 233 -14.34 0.02 -18.65
C ALA A 233 -15.18 1.23 -18.19
N PRO A 234 -15.89 1.95 -19.08
CA PRO A 234 -16.57 3.20 -18.72
C PRO A 234 -17.70 3.02 -17.70
N GLY A 235 -18.24 1.80 -17.53
CA GLY A 235 -19.33 1.51 -16.61
C GLY A 235 -18.94 1.70 -15.14
N TYR A 236 -17.79 1.17 -14.73
CA TYR A 236 -17.29 1.27 -13.36
C TYR A 236 -16.23 2.36 -13.17
N ALA A 237 -15.61 2.84 -14.27
CA ALA A 237 -14.66 3.95 -14.20
C ALA A 237 -15.29 5.28 -13.72
N VAL A 238 -16.62 5.34 -13.60
CA VAL A 238 -17.31 6.49 -13.00
C VAL A 238 -17.12 6.59 -11.48
N PHE A 239 -16.73 5.51 -10.82
CA PHE A 239 -16.46 5.46 -9.37
C PHE A 239 -14.98 5.68 -9.06
N GLY A 240 -14.66 5.97 -7.80
CA GLY A 240 -13.30 5.80 -7.29
C GLY A 240 -12.86 4.33 -7.36
N GLN A 241 -11.59 4.09 -7.64
CA GLN A 241 -10.98 2.76 -7.75
C GLN A 241 -10.10 2.47 -6.54
N MET A 242 -10.08 1.21 -6.10
CA MET A 242 -9.05 0.70 -5.19
C MET A 242 -7.67 0.96 -5.79
N GLU A 243 -6.75 1.45 -4.97
CA GLU A 243 -5.36 1.73 -5.38
C GLU A 243 -5.26 2.89 -6.39
N GLY A 244 -6.35 3.64 -6.60
CA GLY A 244 -6.43 4.65 -7.64
C GLY A 244 -5.53 5.88 -7.42
N ASP A 245 -4.93 6.06 -6.24
CA ASP A 245 -3.80 7.00 -6.03
C ASP A 245 -2.67 6.79 -7.05
N ILE A 246 -2.52 5.56 -7.56
CA ILE A 246 -1.51 5.24 -8.56
C ILE A 246 -1.63 6.08 -9.81
N PHE A 247 -2.84 6.46 -10.22
CA PHE A 247 -3.06 7.26 -11.43
C PHE A 247 -2.50 8.68 -11.27
N LEU A 248 -2.66 9.27 -10.07
CA LEU A 248 -2.08 10.57 -9.77
C LEU A 248 -0.55 10.47 -9.70
N GLN A 249 -0.02 9.41 -9.13
CA GLN A 249 1.43 9.22 -9.06
C GLN A 249 2.08 9.00 -10.44
N VAL A 250 1.41 8.27 -11.33
CA VAL A 250 1.82 8.13 -12.73
C VAL A 250 1.81 9.49 -13.43
N LEU A 251 0.76 10.30 -13.24
CA LEU A 251 0.71 11.68 -13.76
C LEU A 251 1.92 12.49 -13.28
N GLU A 252 2.24 12.46 -11.99
CA GLU A 252 3.38 13.19 -11.44
C GLU A 252 4.71 12.73 -12.03
N ASP A 253 4.92 11.42 -12.19
CA ASP A 253 6.16 10.89 -12.76
C ASP A 253 6.26 11.15 -14.27
N LEU A 254 5.14 11.17 -15.01
CA LEU A 254 5.11 11.65 -16.40
C LEU A 254 5.58 13.12 -16.48
N ARG A 255 5.10 13.99 -15.59
CA ARG A 255 5.56 15.39 -15.52
C ARG A 255 7.05 15.47 -15.20
N ARG A 256 7.52 14.69 -14.23
CA ARG A 256 8.93 14.68 -13.79
C ARG A 256 9.90 14.15 -14.86
N GLU A 257 9.45 13.24 -15.72
CA GLU A 257 10.22 12.75 -16.89
C GLU A 257 10.06 13.67 -18.12
N GLY A 258 9.24 14.72 -18.04
CA GLY A 258 9.01 15.67 -19.14
C GLY A 258 8.02 15.18 -20.20
N TRP A 259 7.26 14.11 -19.93
CA TRP A 259 6.23 13.53 -20.81
C TRP A 259 4.92 14.31 -20.67
N ASN A 260 5.00 15.62 -20.88
CA ASN A 260 3.90 16.55 -20.66
C ASN A 260 2.63 16.22 -21.47
N PRO A 261 2.70 15.85 -22.77
CA PRO A 261 1.49 15.51 -23.51
C PRO A 261 0.70 14.33 -22.91
N GLN A 262 1.39 13.28 -22.46
CA GLN A 262 0.78 12.13 -21.80
C GLN A 262 0.21 12.52 -20.42
N ALA A 263 0.95 13.34 -19.67
CA ALA A 263 0.46 13.85 -18.39
C ALA A 263 -0.80 14.72 -18.56
N ASP A 264 -0.82 15.61 -19.55
CA ASP A 264 -1.99 16.45 -19.90
C ASP A 264 -3.20 15.58 -20.28
N ASP A 265 -2.97 14.53 -21.07
CA ASP A 265 -4.02 13.60 -21.51
C ASP A 265 -4.64 12.82 -20.34
N LEU A 266 -3.81 12.26 -19.46
CA LEU A 266 -4.25 11.55 -18.27
C LEU A 266 -4.98 12.50 -17.31
N GLU A 267 -4.42 13.68 -17.05
CA GLU A 267 -5.02 14.69 -16.19
C GLU A 267 -6.40 15.12 -16.67
N ALA A 268 -6.57 15.34 -17.99
CA ALA A 268 -7.84 15.71 -18.57
C ALA A 268 -8.92 14.63 -18.37
N LYS A 269 -8.55 13.35 -18.51
CA LYS A 269 -9.48 12.23 -18.27
C LYS A 269 -9.86 12.10 -16.80
N MET A 270 -8.90 12.25 -15.90
CA MET A 270 -9.14 12.20 -14.46
C MET A 270 -9.96 13.41 -13.99
N ARG A 271 -9.79 14.58 -14.61
CA ARG A 271 -10.64 15.75 -14.37
C ARG A 271 -12.10 15.50 -14.70
N VAL A 272 -12.42 14.73 -15.75
CA VAL A 272 -13.81 14.35 -16.07
C VAL A 272 -14.42 13.53 -14.94
N ARG A 273 -13.69 12.53 -14.42
CA ARG A 273 -14.12 11.71 -13.29
C ARG A 273 -14.27 12.55 -12.02
N ALA A 274 -13.28 13.40 -11.72
CA ALA A 274 -13.30 14.29 -10.57
C ALA A 274 -14.46 15.29 -10.58
N ASN A 275 -14.78 15.88 -11.73
CA ASN A 275 -15.92 16.79 -11.87
C ASN A 275 -17.25 16.09 -11.54
N ARG A 276 -17.40 14.82 -11.92
CA ARG A 276 -18.55 14.01 -11.53
C ARG A 276 -18.60 13.81 -10.01
N TRP A 277 -17.51 13.36 -9.40
CA TRP A 277 -17.44 13.10 -7.96
C TRP A 277 -17.69 14.33 -7.10
N LYS A 278 -17.24 15.50 -7.58
CA LYS A 278 -17.47 16.79 -6.93
C LYS A 278 -18.96 17.08 -6.73
N ASP A 279 -19.79 16.68 -7.68
CA ASP A 279 -21.24 16.97 -7.68
C ASP A 279 -22.07 15.86 -7.00
N GLU A 280 -21.50 14.69 -6.74
CA GLU A 280 -22.15 13.59 -6.02
C GLU A 280 -22.02 13.78 -4.50
N ALA A 281 -23.05 13.41 -3.72
CA ALA A 281 -22.97 13.52 -2.26
C ALA A 281 -21.85 12.65 -1.67
N TYR A 282 -21.78 11.39 -2.10
CA TYR A 282 -20.83 10.38 -1.65
C TYR A 282 -20.35 9.51 -2.84
N PRO A 283 -19.26 9.89 -3.53
CA PRO A 283 -18.78 9.25 -4.77
C PRO A 283 -17.95 7.97 -4.54
N TYR A 284 -18.31 7.14 -3.56
CA TYR A 284 -17.49 6.00 -3.09
C TYR A 284 -18.10 4.62 -3.41
N GLY A 285 -19.17 4.60 -4.21
CA GLY A 285 -19.87 3.36 -4.55
C GLY A 285 -19.04 2.43 -5.43
N SER A 286 -19.51 1.19 -5.55
CA SER A 286 -18.94 0.16 -6.41
C SER A 286 -20.04 -0.70 -7.05
N GLU A 287 -19.78 -1.96 -7.39
CA GLU A 287 -20.80 -2.93 -7.77
C GLU A 287 -21.85 -3.14 -6.67
N MET A 288 -21.49 -2.84 -5.41
CA MET A 288 -22.38 -2.87 -4.25
C MET A 288 -22.65 -1.44 -3.74
N PRO A 289 -23.91 -1.07 -3.43
CA PRO A 289 -24.27 0.31 -3.07
C PRO A 289 -23.82 0.74 -1.65
N TRP A 290 -23.38 -0.20 -0.82
CA TRP A 290 -22.81 0.05 0.51
C TRP A 290 -21.29 -0.05 0.54
N ASP A 291 -20.66 -0.34 -0.60
CA ASP A 291 -19.21 -0.38 -0.67
C ASP A 291 -18.66 1.04 -0.59
N SER A 292 -17.55 1.18 0.13
CA SER A 292 -16.86 2.46 0.36
C SER A 292 -15.44 2.38 -0.19
N THR A 293 -15.35 1.88 -1.41
CA THR A 293 -14.10 1.57 -2.08
C THR A 293 -13.60 2.78 -2.89
N GLY A 294 -12.28 2.97 -2.98
CA GLY A 294 -11.68 4.03 -3.78
C GLY A 294 -11.80 5.44 -3.18
N GLN A 295 -12.01 5.55 -1.87
CA GLN A 295 -12.06 6.84 -1.17
C GLN A 295 -10.72 7.57 -1.24
N GLU A 296 -9.62 6.83 -1.22
CA GLU A 296 -8.26 7.31 -1.38
C GLU A 296 -8.07 8.03 -2.72
N GLU A 297 -8.54 7.42 -3.82
CA GLU A 297 -8.46 8.01 -5.15
C GLU A 297 -9.30 9.29 -5.23
N VAL A 298 -10.54 9.23 -4.76
CA VAL A 298 -11.42 10.39 -4.78
C VAL A 298 -10.77 11.54 -4.02
N TYR A 299 -10.29 11.29 -2.80
CA TYR A 299 -9.61 12.30 -2.00
C TYR A 299 -8.42 12.91 -2.75
N ALA A 300 -7.54 12.07 -3.30
CA ALA A 300 -6.33 12.51 -4.00
C ALA A 300 -6.66 13.46 -5.17
N TRP A 301 -7.62 13.10 -6.01
CA TRP A 301 -8.04 13.96 -7.14
C TRP A 301 -8.81 15.20 -6.70
N MET A 302 -9.61 15.12 -5.64
CA MET A 302 -10.28 16.32 -5.09
C MET A 302 -9.25 17.33 -4.61
N LYS A 303 -8.21 16.90 -3.89
CA LYS A 303 -7.10 17.77 -3.47
C LYS A 303 -6.34 18.31 -4.68
N HIS A 304 -5.96 17.45 -5.62
CA HIS A 304 -5.22 17.84 -6.84
C HIS A 304 -5.95 18.94 -7.65
N PHE A 305 -7.27 18.85 -7.78
CA PHE A 305 -8.07 19.83 -8.53
C PHE A 305 -8.61 21.01 -7.70
N GLY A 306 -8.28 21.09 -6.40
CA GLY A 306 -8.72 22.18 -5.53
C GLY A 306 -10.18 22.08 -5.07
N PHE A 307 -10.79 20.90 -5.13
CA PHE A 307 -12.15 20.63 -4.65
C PHE A 307 -12.16 20.29 -3.15
N GLN A 308 -11.66 21.21 -2.32
CA GLN A 308 -11.43 20.97 -0.88
C GLN A 308 -12.69 20.49 -0.14
N GLU A 309 -13.86 21.07 -0.42
CA GLU A 309 -15.12 20.64 0.23
C GLU A 309 -15.39 19.14 0.03
N LYS A 310 -15.12 18.60 -1.16
CA LYS A 310 -15.33 17.17 -1.43
C LYS A 310 -14.22 16.31 -0.81
N ALA A 311 -12.99 16.82 -0.74
CA ALA A 311 -11.92 16.16 0.02
C ALA A 311 -12.29 16.04 1.50
N ASP A 312 -12.84 17.10 2.11
CA ASP A 312 -13.29 17.12 3.51
C ASP A 312 -14.44 16.15 3.74
N VAL A 313 -15.41 16.06 2.83
CA VAL A 313 -16.49 15.05 2.90
C VAL A 313 -15.91 13.64 2.90
N THR A 314 -14.88 13.38 2.08
CA THR A 314 -14.20 12.08 2.01
C THR A 314 -13.49 11.74 3.31
N LEU A 315 -12.74 12.69 3.85
CA LEU A 315 -12.06 12.55 5.14
C LEU A 315 -13.06 12.24 6.27
N ASN A 316 -14.14 13.03 6.36
CA ASN A 316 -15.16 12.85 7.38
C ASN A 316 -15.92 11.52 7.23
N ALA A 317 -16.15 11.07 6.00
CA ALA A 317 -16.76 9.76 5.75
C ALA A 317 -15.87 8.63 6.29
N ILE A 318 -14.55 8.66 6.01
CA ILE A 318 -13.57 7.70 6.53
C ILE A 318 -13.57 7.71 8.07
N LEU A 319 -13.43 8.89 8.69
CA LEU A 319 -13.42 9.02 10.15
C LEU A 319 -14.73 8.57 10.82
N GLY A 320 -15.83 8.54 10.07
CA GLY A 320 -17.10 8.01 10.53
C GLY A 320 -17.09 6.51 10.83
N TYR A 321 -16.15 5.74 10.26
CA TYR A 321 -16.09 4.29 10.43
C TYR A 321 -14.69 3.70 10.71
N ASP A 322 -13.64 4.52 10.67
CA ASP A 322 -12.27 4.17 11.08
C ASP A 322 -11.97 4.70 12.50
N PRO A 323 -11.89 3.85 13.53
CA PRO A 323 -11.91 4.33 14.90
C PRO A 323 -10.51 4.44 15.55
N VAL A 324 -10.36 5.31 16.54
CA VAL A 324 -9.22 5.28 17.48
C VAL A 324 -9.61 4.48 18.72
N ILE A 325 -9.13 3.25 18.82
CA ILE A 325 -9.43 2.33 19.94
C ILE A 325 -8.10 1.75 20.42
N PRO A 326 -7.80 1.67 21.73
CA PRO A 326 -6.55 1.10 22.25
C PRO A 326 -6.52 -0.44 22.15
N HIS A 327 -6.72 -0.96 20.93
CA HIS A 327 -6.78 -2.36 20.60
C HIS A 327 -6.18 -2.58 19.21
N TRP A 328 -5.19 -3.48 19.12
CA TRP A 328 -4.47 -3.79 17.88
C TRP A 328 -5.40 -3.99 16.68
N GLY A 329 -6.47 -4.79 16.84
CA GLY A 329 -7.38 -5.15 15.76
C GLY A 329 -8.46 -4.12 15.42
N TYR A 330 -8.61 -3.05 16.22
CA TYR A 330 -9.65 -2.05 15.99
C TYR A 330 -9.10 -0.66 15.65
N ASN A 331 -7.91 -0.28 16.16
CA ASN A 331 -7.33 1.03 15.88
C ASN A 331 -7.06 1.22 14.38
N GLY A 332 -7.68 2.21 13.76
CA GLY A 332 -7.58 2.47 12.32
C GLY A 332 -8.09 1.32 11.44
N SER A 333 -8.79 0.33 12.01
CA SER A 333 -9.37 -0.77 11.24
C SER A 333 -10.74 -0.35 10.72
N ALA A 334 -10.81 -0.15 9.41
CA ALA A 334 -12.03 0.10 8.68
C ALA A 334 -13.11 -0.91 9.04
N ARG A 335 -14.30 -0.41 9.36
CA ARG A 335 -15.45 -1.23 9.70
C ARG A 335 -16.06 -1.89 8.45
N ARG A 336 -15.47 -2.99 7.98
CA ARG A 336 -15.93 -3.81 6.85
C ARG A 336 -16.43 -5.20 7.27
N TYR A 337 -17.31 -5.80 6.46
CA TYR A 337 -18.08 -7.00 6.86
C TYR A 337 -18.26 -8.11 5.82
N TRP A 338 -18.08 -7.83 4.51
CA TRP A 338 -18.68 -8.66 3.46
C TRP A 338 -17.69 -9.31 2.51
N ASP A 339 -16.50 -8.73 2.36
CA ASP A 339 -15.43 -9.16 1.46
C ASP A 339 -14.98 -10.63 1.65
N PHE A 340 -15.11 -11.24 2.84
CA PHE A 340 -14.86 -12.69 3.02
C PHE A 340 -15.71 -13.58 2.10
N ILE A 341 -16.90 -13.13 1.69
CA ILE A 341 -17.73 -13.86 0.72
C ILE A 341 -17.02 -13.95 -0.65
N PHE A 342 -16.28 -12.90 -1.02
CA PHE A 342 -15.69 -12.71 -2.35
C PHE A 342 -14.21 -13.10 -2.39
N ALA A 343 -13.46 -12.84 -1.32
CA ALA A 343 -12.01 -13.01 -1.27
C ALA A 343 -11.50 -13.91 -0.13
N GLY A 344 -12.37 -14.28 0.84
CA GLY A 344 -11.99 -15.16 1.96
C GLY A 344 -12.20 -16.65 1.69
N LYS A 345 -11.56 -17.50 2.48
CA LYS A 345 -11.80 -18.95 2.49
C LYS A 345 -13.09 -19.25 3.21
N LEU A 346 -13.25 -18.71 4.42
CA LEU A 346 -14.47 -18.86 5.19
C LEU A 346 -15.45 -17.76 4.79
N ARG A 347 -16.39 -18.11 3.91
CA ARG A 347 -17.37 -17.19 3.33
C ARG A 347 -18.48 -16.85 4.33
N GLN A 348 -18.28 -15.82 5.14
CA GLN A 348 -19.26 -15.36 6.13
C GLN A 348 -19.34 -13.83 6.23
N LEU A 349 -20.50 -13.32 6.68
CA LEU A 349 -20.68 -11.90 7.01
C LEU A 349 -20.19 -11.65 8.44
N GLU A 350 -19.04 -10.99 8.55
CA GLU A 350 -18.32 -10.83 9.81
C GLU A 350 -17.43 -9.59 9.75
N ARG A 351 -17.23 -8.90 10.87
CA ARG A 351 -16.24 -7.80 10.91
C ARG A 351 -14.85 -8.31 10.55
N GLN A 352 -14.24 -7.65 9.58
CA GLN A 352 -12.90 -7.96 9.11
C GLN A 352 -11.91 -7.01 9.76
N LEU A 353 -11.00 -7.54 10.58
CA LEU A 353 -9.98 -6.69 11.19
C LEU A 353 -8.83 -6.54 10.20
N HIS A 354 -8.46 -5.28 9.95
CA HIS A 354 -7.37 -4.88 9.05
C HIS A 354 -7.48 -5.38 7.61
N HIS A 355 -8.69 -5.45 7.06
CA HIS A 355 -8.93 -5.58 5.62
C HIS A 355 -8.40 -4.36 4.84
N TYR A 356 -8.22 -4.48 3.52
CA TYR A 356 -7.57 -3.48 2.67
C TYR A 356 -8.15 -2.07 2.79
N GLY A 357 -9.45 -1.94 3.08
CA GLY A 357 -10.07 -0.63 3.30
C GLY A 357 -9.37 0.19 4.38
N SER A 358 -8.77 -0.47 5.38
CA SER A 358 -8.05 0.18 6.48
C SER A 358 -6.77 0.88 6.02
N SER A 359 -5.97 0.23 5.18
CA SER A 359 -4.69 0.79 4.73
C SER A 359 -4.87 1.77 3.57
N LEU A 360 -5.89 1.58 2.72
CA LEU A 360 -6.29 2.57 1.72
C LEU A 360 -6.80 3.85 2.37
N ASN A 361 -7.74 3.75 3.33
CA ASN A 361 -8.24 4.91 4.07
C ASN A 361 -7.15 5.65 4.84
N ALA A 362 -6.08 4.96 5.25
CA ALA A 362 -4.95 5.64 5.89
C ALA A 362 -4.26 6.65 4.96
N ILE A 363 -4.33 6.50 3.63
CA ILE A 363 -3.71 7.41 2.66
C ILE A 363 -4.22 8.84 2.82
N PRO A 364 -5.53 9.12 2.68
CA PRO A 364 -6.05 10.47 2.84
C PRO A 364 -5.87 11.00 4.27
N LEU A 365 -6.03 10.17 5.30
CA LEU A 365 -5.88 10.60 6.70
C LEU A 365 -4.45 11.07 7.00
N LEU A 366 -3.44 10.33 6.55
CA LEU A 366 -2.04 10.69 6.75
C LEU A 366 -1.62 11.84 5.83
N ALA A 367 -2.18 11.95 4.62
CA ALA A 367 -1.98 13.10 3.76
C ALA A 367 -2.50 14.39 4.40
N GLU A 368 -3.72 14.37 4.94
CA GLU A 368 -4.28 15.53 5.62
C GLU A 368 -3.52 15.86 6.92
N PHE A 369 -3.09 14.87 7.69
CA PHE A 369 -2.20 15.10 8.84
C PHE A 369 -0.90 15.80 8.44
N ARG A 370 -0.31 15.47 7.27
CA ARG A 370 0.91 16.14 6.80
C ARG A 370 0.69 17.61 6.43
N GLU A 371 -0.54 18.00 6.08
CA GLU A 371 -0.92 19.41 5.91
C GLU A 371 -1.29 20.10 7.23
N HIS A 372 -1.84 19.33 8.18
CA HIS A 372 -2.37 19.79 9.47
C HIS A 372 -1.72 19.03 10.65
N PRO A 373 -0.42 19.27 10.92
CA PRO A 373 0.40 18.46 11.83
C PRO A 373 0.03 18.54 13.33
N ASP A 374 -0.93 19.39 13.68
CA ASP A 374 -1.51 19.51 15.02
C ASP A 374 -2.72 18.59 15.26
N ASP A 375 -3.29 17.98 14.21
CA ASP A 375 -4.37 17.00 14.34
C ASP A 375 -3.85 15.58 14.61
N PHE A 376 -3.52 15.31 15.88
CA PHE A 376 -3.09 13.98 16.31
C PHE A 376 -4.18 12.90 16.21
N TYR A 377 -5.46 13.25 15.96
CA TYR A 377 -6.49 12.25 15.72
C TYR A 377 -6.28 11.58 14.36
N LEU A 378 -6.04 12.38 13.31
CA LEU A 378 -5.71 11.88 11.96
C LEU A 378 -4.50 10.95 11.98
N LEU A 379 -3.42 11.36 12.65
CA LEU A 379 -2.22 10.52 12.79
C LEU A 379 -2.53 9.17 13.45
N ARG A 380 -3.32 9.16 14.53
CA ARG A 380 -3.63 7.92 15.28
C ARG A 380 -4.48 6.95 14.46
N VAL A 381 -5.46 7.45 13.73
CA VAL A 381 -6.31 6.62 12.85
C VAL A 381 -5.49 6.11 11.68
N GLY A 382 -4.89 7.01 10.90
CA GLY A 382 -4.17 6.66 9.67
C GLY A 382 -2.96 5.76 9.92
N TYR A 383 -2.18 6.04 10.97
CA TYR A 383 -1.04 5.18 11.31
C TYR A 383 -1.50 3.79 11.81
N GLY A 384 -2.66 3.73 12.48
CA GLY A 384 -3.32 2.48 12.87
C GLY A 384 -3.70 1.62 11.66
N GLY A 385 -4.37 2.22 10.67
CA GLY A 385 -4.75 1.53 9.43
C GLY A 385 -3.55 1.06 8.62
N THR A 386 -2.49 1.87 8.55
CA THR A 386 -1.23 1.51 7.88
C THR A 386 -0.55 0.32 8.57
N MET A 387 -0.41 0.32 9.90
CA MET A 387 0.24 -0.79 10.61
C MET A 387 -0.62 -2.05 10.69
N GLY A 388 -1.93 -1.93 10.52
CA GLY A 388 -2.88 -3.04 10.58
C GLY A 388 -2.50 -4.19 9.65
N THR A 389 -2.06 -3.88 8.42
CA THR A 389 -1.63 -4.84 7.41
C THR A 389 -0.57 -5.83 7.92
N LEU A 390 0.37 -5.37 8.75
CA LEU A 390 1.45 -6.21 9.29
C LEU A 390 0.95 -7.33 10.20
N THR A 391 -0.24 -7.18 10.79
CA THR A 391 -0.84 -8.20 11.64
C THR A 391 -1.44 -9.36 10.85
N GLY A 392 -1.67 -9.17 9.54
CA GLY A 392 -2.08 -10.21 8.61
C GLY A 392 -0.93 -11.10 8.14
N ILE A 393 0.34 -10.69 8.35
CA ILE A 393 1.53 -11.47 7.98
C ILE A 393 1.86 -12.46 9.09
N ASP A 394 1.80 -13.76 8.78
CA ASP A 394 2.15 -14.82 9.72
C ASP A 394 3.68 -14.96 9.91
N GLN A 395 4.11 -15.89 10.76
CA GLN A 395 5.54 -16.06 11.07
C GLN A 395 6.36 -16.63 9.89
N GLU A 396 5.74 -17.20 8.87
CA GLU A 396 6.41 -17.71 7.67
C GLU A 396 6.35 -16.71 6.51
N GLY A 397 5.52 -15.67 6.60
CA GLY A 397 5.35 -14.64 5.60
C GLY A 397 4.05 -14.73 4.79
N PHE A 398 3.14 -15.66 5.11
CA PHE A 398 1.81 -15.67 4.49
C PHE A 398 1.02 -14.44 4.93
N LEU A 399 0.48 -13.68 3.97
CA LEU A 399 -0.41 -12.55 4.24
C LEU A 399 -1.87 -12.96 3.99
N ALA A 400 -2.69 -12.82 5.02
CA ALA A 400 -4.13 -13.05 4.96
C ALA A 400 -4.88 -11.75 4.57
N PRO A 401 -6.07 -11.85 3.94
CA PRO A 401 -6.85 -10.70 3.50
C PRO A 401 -7.41 -9.90 4.68
N ALA A 402 -7.76 -10.60 5.77
CA ALA A 402 -8.16 -10.01 7.04
C ALA A 402 -8.10 -11.04 8.18
N PHE A 403 -8.30 -10.56 9.40
CA PHE A 403 -8.46 -11.38 10.60
C PHE A 403 -9.94 -11.49 10.99
N HIS A 404 -10.41 -12.71 11.24
CA HIS A 404 -11.77 -13.00 11.68
C HIS A 404 -12.03 -12.49 13.12
N ALA A 405 -13.01 -11.62 13.30
CA ALA A 405 -13.31 -10.96 14.58
C ALA A 405 -14.26 -11.72 15.52
N PHE A 406 -14.94 -12.76 15.05
CA PHE A 406 -15.89 -13.52 15.86
C PHE A 406 -15.16 -14.24 17.00
N PRO A 407 -15.68 -14.16 18.24
CA PRO A 407 -14.98 -14.66 19.42
C PRO A 407 -14.61 -16.14 19.39
N ASP A 408 -15.37 -16.96 18.67
CA ASP A 408 -15.16 -18.40 18.49
C ASP A 408 -14.14 -18.73 17.38
N LEU A 409 -13.77 -17.76 16.54
CA LEU A 409 -12.85 -17.96 15.42
C LEU A 409 -11.48 -17.33 15.64
N LEU A 410 -11.42 -16.01 15.89
CA LEU A 410 -10.22 -15.22 16.23
C LEU A 410 -8.90 -15.70 15.59
N ARG A 411 -8.83 -15.74 14.25
CA ARG A 411 -7.65 -16.13 13.48
C ARG A 411 -7.59 -15.41 12.12
N PRO A 412 -6.42 -15.36 11.46
CA PRO A 412 -6.34 -14.96 10.04
C PRO A 412 -7.20 -15.87 9.15
N ASP A 413 -7.74 -15.33 8.06
CA ASP A 413 -8.40 -16.14 7.02
C ASP A 413 -7.41 -17.11 6.37
N GLY A 414 -7.95 -18.20 5.80
CA GLY A 414 -7.19 -19.34 5.31
C GLY A 414 -6.64 -19.20 3.89
N ILE A 415 -7.01 -18.18 3.10
CA ILE A 415 -6.43 -17.94 1.77
C ILE A 415 -5.85 -16.54 1.64
N THR A 416 -5.00 -16.31 0.63
CA THR A 416 -4.40 -14.99 0.32
C THR A 416 -5.46 -13.93 0.00
N GLY A 417 -6.45 -14.25 -0.83
CA GLY A 417 -7.56 -13.37 -1.15
C GLY A 417 -7.14 -12.04 -1.79
N ASP A 418 -7.73 -10.95 -1.30
CA ASP A 418 -7.60 -9.57 -1.76
C ASP A 418 -6.58 -8.75 -0.96
N ASP A 419 -5.60 -9.42 -0.34
CA ASP A 419 -4.58 -8.78 0.50
C ASP A 419 -3.62 -7.85 -0.25
N GLY A 420 -3.49 -8.02 -1.56
CA GLY A 420 -2.65 -7.19 -2.44
C GLY A 420 -2.94 -5.70 -2.29
N THR A 421 -4.22 -5.36 -2.29
CA THR A 421 -4.70 -3.99 -2.09
C THR A 421 -4.39 -3.47 -0.68
N ASN A 422 -4.39 -4.37 0.32
CA ASN A 422 -4.00 -4.02 1.66
C ASN A 422 -2.50 -3.67 1.72
N LEU A 423 -1.66 -4.46 1.05
CA LEU A 423 -0.24 -4.18 0.96
C LEU A 423 0.06 -2.94 0.12
N PHE A 424 -0.73 -2.64 -0.92
CA PHE A 424 -0.64 -1.38 -1.65
C PHE A 424 -0.76 -0.19 -0.69
N GLY A 425 -1.84 -0.11 0.10
CA GLY A 425 -2.07 0.99 1.04
C GLY A 425 -0.95 1.10 2.10
N HIS A 426 -0.45 -0.05 2.58
CA HIS A 426 0.70 -0.07 3.49
C HIS A 426 1.99 0.46 2.85
N ALA A 427 2.34 -0.05 1.67
CA ALA A 427 3.54 0.35 0.92
C ALA A 427 3.51 1.83 0.52
N TRP A 428 2.31 2.36 0.26
CA TRP A 428 2.08 3.76 -0.04
C TRP A 428 2.39 4.68 1.14
N ASN A 429 1.96 4.29 2.34
CA ASN A 429 1.98 5.16 3.52
C ASN A 429 3.08 4.92 4.54
N THR A 430 3.73 3.74 4.52
CA THR A 430 4.75 3.42 5.52
C THR A 430 5.83 4.52 5.57
N ALA A 431 6.02 5.07 6.76
CA ALA A 431 6.90 6.20 7.03
C ALA A 431 7.11 6.34 8.54
N THR A 432 8.19 7.02 8.92
CA THR A 432 8.41 7.44 10.31
C THR A 432 7.84 8.84 10.52
N TYR A 433 6.86 9.00 11.42
CA TYR A 433 6.31 10.31 11.81
C TYR A 433 6.88 10.76 13.14
N ILE A 434 7.41 11.97 13.18
CA ILE A 434 8.09 12.57 14.33
C ILE A 434 7.27 13.77 14.78
N VAL A 435 6.72 13.70 15.99
CA VAL A 435 5.80 14.70 16.53
C VAL A 435 6.27 15.21 17.88
N HIS A 436 6.06 16.50 18.12
CA HIS A 436 6.19 17.10 19.44
C HIS A 436 4.78 17.31 20.03
N HIS A 437 4.32 16.32 20.79
CA HIS A 437 2.96 16.33 21.35
C HIS A 437 2.91 17.19 22.63
N PRO A 438 1.88 18.02 22.85
CA PRO A 438 1.79 18.91 24.02
C PRO A 438 1.85 18.14 25.35
N ASP A 439 1.25 16.95 25.41
CA ASP A 439 1.24 16.12 26.63
C ASP A 439 2.40 15.11 26.73
N PHE A 440 2.99 14.69 25.60
CA PHE A 440 3.95 13.57 25.57
C PHE A 440 5.38 13.98 25.19
N GLY A 441 5.57 15.25 24.80
CA GLY A 441 6.82 15.72 24.21
C GLY A 441 7.11 15.01 22.90
N TRP A 442 8.39 14.74 22.64
CA TRP A 442 8.84 14.06 21.42
C TRP A 442 8.42 12.59 21.38
N VAL A 443 7.67 12.24 20.32
CA VAL A 443 7.20 10.89 20.03
C VAL A 443 7.47 10.56 18.56
N ALA A 444 7.80 9.29 18.29
CA ALA A 444 7.91 8.76 16.95
C ALA A 444 6.90 7.63 16.73
N PHE A 445 6.22 7.65 15.59
CA PHE A 445 5.49 6.52 15.02
C PHE A 445 6.39 5.90 13.94
N GLY A 446 6.53 4.57 13.94
CA GLY A 446 7.42 3.89 12.99
C GLY A 446 8.90 4.06 13.29
N GLY A 447 9.28 4.48 14.49
CA GLY A 447 10.68 4.71 14.85
C GLY A 447 10.91 4.79 16.34
N ASN A 448 12.19 4.80 16.71
CA ASN A 448 12.62 5.11 18.07
C ASN A 448 13.08 6.57 18.15
N ILE A 449 12.82 7.21 19.29
CA ILE A 449 13.24 8.58 19.56
C ILE A 449 14.02 8.67 20.87
N ARG A 450 15.08 9.49 20.88
CA ARG A 450 15.88 9.83 22.06
C ARG A 450 16.17 11.31 22.05
N VAL A 451 16.11 11.93 23.22
CA VAL A 451 16.47 13.34 23.41
C VAL A 451 17.75 13.38 24.24
N GLU A 452 18.81 13.97 23.69
CA GLU A 452 20.13 14.10 24.30
C GLU A 452 20.51 15.58 24.34
N GLY A 453 20.34 16.22 25.50
CA GLY A 453 20.50 17.67 25.61
C GLY A 453 19.45 18.40 24.77
N GLU A 454 19.90 19.18 23.79
CA GLU A 454 19.06 19.93 22.84
C GLU A 454 18.91 19.18 21.49
N THR A 455 19.39 17.93 21.39
CA THR A 455 19.34 17.15 20.15
C THR A 455 18.31 16.03 20.24
N VAL A 456 17.33 16.06 19.34
CA VAL A 456 16.36 14.98 19.12
C VAL A 456 16.93 14.03 18.07
N LYS A 457 17.14 12.77 18.46
CA LYS A 457 17.65 11.71 17.58
C LYS A 457 16.56 10.69 17.31
N VAL A 458 16.33 10.41 16.03
CA VAL A 458 15.31 9.47 15.55
C VAL A 458 15.97 8.36 14.74
N THR A 459 15.56 7.13 15.00
CA THR A 459 15.91 5.96 14.20
C THR A 459 14.64 5.41 13.56
N PRO A 460 14.47 5.50 12.22
CA PRO A 460 13.33 4.92 11.52
C PRO A 460 13.38 3.39 11.61
N LEU A 461 12.23 2.79 11.89
CA LEU A 461 12.00 1.35 12.02
C LEU A 461 10.79 0.86 11.22
N ASP A 462 10.13 1.76 10.48
CA ASP A 462 9.05 1.46 9.56
C ASP A 462 9.54 0.53 8.43
N SER A 463 8.59 -0.09 7.74
CA SER A 463 8.83 -1.17 6.78
C SER A 463 9.86 -0.85 5.69
N PHE A 464 9.90 0.39 5.20
CA PHE A 464 10.75 0.78 4.07
C PHE A 464 11.85 1.77 4.44
N ARG A 465 11.68 2.55 5.51
CA ARG A 465 12.58 3.65 5.91
C ARG A 465 12.87 4.63 4.78
N MET A 466 11.92 4.79 3.87
CA MET A 466 12.05 5.66 2.70
C MET A 466 11.44 7.04 2.92
N ARG A 467 10.71 7.23 4.02
CA ARG A 467 9.91 8.42 4.27
C ARG A 467 9.98 8.82 5.73
N MET A 468 10.20 10.11 5.99
CA MET A 468 10.15 10.69 7.34
C MET A 468 9.37 12.00 7.31
N TYR A 469 8.47 12.18 8.27
CA TYR A 469 7.74 13.43 8.48
C TYR A 469 8.11 14.05 9.82
N LEU A 470 8.65 15.27 9.82
CA LEU A 470 8.87 16.07 11.03
C LEU A 470 7.77 17.11 11.16
N ALA A 471 6.78 16.82 12.01
CA ALA A 471 5.56 17.60 12.14
C ALA A 471 5.79 19.03 12.62
N SER A 472 6.78 19.26 13.49
CA SER A 472 7.09 20.59 14.03
C SER A 472 7.55 21.61 12.97
N THR A 473 7.99 21.14 11.80
CA THR A 473 8.44 21.99 10.69
C THR A 473 7.67 21.72 9.40
N GLY A 474 6.68 20.83 9.46
CA GLY A 474 5.91 20.38 8.29
C GLY A 474 6.75 19.63 7.27
N LEU A 475 7.96 19.18 7.63
CA LEU A 475 8.97 18.67 6.71
C LEU A 475 8.72 17.21 6.34
N TRP A 476 8.45 16.97 5.06
CA TRP A 476 8.26 15.66 4.46
C TRP A 476 9.46 15.29 3.60
N LEU A 477 10.17 14.24 4.00
CA LEU A 477 11.37 13.75 3.34
C LEU A 477 11.06 12.39 2.72
N THR A 478 11.25 12.27 1.40
CA THR A 478 11.00 11.02 0.67
C THR A 478 12.22 10.64 -0.17
N LEU A 479 12.54 9.35 -0.23
CA LEU A 479 13.56 8.79 -1.10
C LEU A 479 12.92 8.08 -2.29
N ASP A 480 13.21 8.52 -3.51
CA ASP A 480 12.86 7.75 -4.72
C ASP A 480 13.72 6.49 -4.86
N ALA A 481 14.91 6.52 -4.25
CA ALA A 481 15.75 5.36 -4.01
C ALA A 481 16.70 5.63 -2.84
N GLY A 482 17.00 4.58 -2.08
CA GLY A 482 17.77 4.64 -0.83
C GLY A 482 16.88 4.49 0.40
N GLN A 483 17.51 4.50 1.58
CA GLN A 483 16.83 4.39 2.87
C GLN A 483 17.42 5.38 3.86
N PHE A 484 16.61 5.84 4.81
CA PHE A 484 17.05 6.62 5.97
C PHE A 484 17.52 5.69 7.09
N GLU A 485 18.61 6.07 7.76
CA GLU A 485 19.12 5.41 8.96
C GLU A 485 18.89 6.27 10.21
N ALA A 486 18.83 7.59 10.05
CA ALA A 486 18.66 8.50 11.17
C ALA A 486 18.13 9.88 10.73
N LEU A 487 17.50 10.57 11.67
CA LEU A 487 17.29 12.01 11.65
C LEU A 487 17.78 12.59 12.97
N GLU A 488 18.48 13.71 12.91
CA GLU A 488 18.82 14.52 14.08
C GLU A 488 18.32 15.95 13.90
N LEU A 489 17.65 16.47 14.92
CA LEU A 489 17.17 17.85 15.02
C LEU A 489 17.85 18.50 16.22
N ASP A 490 18.52 19.63 16.00
CA ASP A 490 18.97 20.53 17.05
C ASP A 490 17.84 21.52 17.38
N GLU A 491 17.24 21.42 18.56
CA GLU A 491 16.05 22.20 18.93
C GLU A 491 16.32 23.69 19.07
N LYS A 492 17.57 24.07 19.36
CA LYS A 492 17.96 25.47 19.59
C LYS A 492 18.15 26.23 18.29
N THR A 493 18.83 25.62 17.32
CA THR A 493 19.13 26.22 16.02
C THR A 493 18.05 25.90 14.98
N GLY A 494 17.35 24.79 15.18
CA GLY A 494 16.47 24.16 14.20
C GLY A 494 17.24 23.43 13.09
N ALA A 495 18.55 23.23 13.20
CA ALA A 495 19.33 22.51 12.19
C ALA A 495 18.89 21.04 12.15
N ILE A 496 18.73 20.50 10.94
CA ILE A 496 18.34 19.11 10.74
C ILE A 496 19.42 18.41 9.94
N ARG A 497 19.76 17.19 10.31
CA ARG A 497 20.54 16.30 9.45
C ARG A 497 19.90 14.93 9.34
N VAL A 498 19.97 14.36 8.14
CA VAL A 498 19.47 13.02 7.86
C VAL A 498 20.60 12.11 7.41
N GLY A 499 20.63 10.91 7.99
CA GLY A 499 21.56 9.85 7.63
C GLY A 499 20.94 8.95 6.57
N LEU A 500 21.60 8.81 5.43
CA LEU A 500 21.21 7.90 4.35
C LEU A 500 22.03 6.62 4.43
N ALA A 501 21.38 5.48 4.20
CA ALA A 501 22.01 4.17 4.21
C ALA A 501 23.14 4.07 3.17
N PRO A 502 24.14 3.21 3.40
CA PRO A 502 25.26 3.00 2.48
C PRO A 502 24.85 2.58 1.06
N ALA A 503 25.75 2.80 0.11
CA ALA A 503 25.62 2.28 -1.25
C ALA A 503 25.55 0.75 -1.28
N THR A 504 24.83 0.21 -2.25
CA THR A 504 24.73 -1.24 -2.53
C THR A 504 25.18 -1.53 -3.95
N GLN A 505 25.34 -2.80 -4.30
CA GLN A 505 25.69 -3.18 -5.68
C GLN A 505 24.69 -2.68 -6.74
N TYR A 506 23.43 -2.44 -6.35
CA TYR A 506 22.37 -1.97 -7.24
C TYR A 506 22.07 -0.47 -7.10
N LEU A 507 22.60 0.20 -6.06
CA LEU A 507 22.29 1.59 -5.77
C LEU A 507 23.52 2.37 -5.31
N GLN A 508 23.92 3.36 -6.10
CA GLN A 508 25.09 4.22 -5.83
C GLN A 508 24.70 5.66 -5.46
N VAL A 509 23.45 6.05 -5.71
CA VAL A 509 22.94 7.39 -5.43
C VAL A 509 21.57 7.28 -4.78
N ALA A 510 21.35 8.03 -3.70
CA ALA A 510 20.02 8.27 -3.18
C ALA A 510 19.38 9.44 -3.93
N ARG A 511 18.05 9.44 -3.99
CA ARG A 511 17.27 10.52 -4.61
C ARG A 511 16.30 11.10 -3.60
N LEU A 512 16.71 12.20 -2.98
CA LEU A 512 15.99 12.84 -1.88
C LEU A 512 15.04 13.91 -2.41
N ARG A 513 13.77 13.80 -2.03
CA ARG A 513 12.76 14.85 -2.16
C ARG A 513 12.53 15.51 -0.81
N ILE A 514 12.37 16.82 -0.85
CA ILE A 514 12.13 17.66 0.31
C ILE A 514 10.89 18.48 0.00
N GLU A 515 9.84 18.25 0.77
CA GLU A 515 8.57 18.95 0.66
C GLU A 515 8.19 19.46 2.04
N GLN A 516 7.41 20.54 2.10
CA GLN A 516 6.89 21.08 3.34
C GLN A 516 5.38 21.31 3.25
N PRO A 517 4.57 20.23 3.22
CA PRO A 517 3.11 20.36 3.11
C PRO A 517 2.45 20.99 4.35
N GLY A 518 3.12 20.97 5.51
CA GLY A 518 2.55 21.47 6.76
C GLY A 518 2.22 22.96 6.71
N LYS A 519 0.96 23.31 6.95
CA LYS A 519 0.48 24.69 7.04
C LYS A 519 0.76 25.25 8.44
N ILE A 520 2.03 25.53 8.69
CA ILE A 520 2.52 26.01 9.99
C ILE A 520 2.90 27.49 9.87
N GLU A 521 2.29 28.33 10.70
CA GLU A 521 2.59 29.75 10.73
C GLU A 521 4.06 30.01 11.12
N GLY A 522 4.77 30.78 10.30
CA GLY A 522 6.18 31.11 10.54
C GLY A 522 7.16 29.94 10.38
N ALA A 523 6.73 28.81 9.80
CA ALA A 523 7.63 27.70 9.53
C ALA A 523 8.75 28.11 8.58
N LYS A 524 9.96 27.67 8.93
CA LYS A 524 11.16 27.95 8.16
C LYS A 524 11.25 26.99 6.98
N ILE A 525 11.81 27.44 5.86
CA ILE A 525 11.89 26.63 4.62
C ILE A 525 13.24 25.90 4.59
N TYR A 526 13.20 24.58 4.68
CA TYR A 526 14.38 23.74 4.69
C TYR A 526 14.84 23.39 3.28
N GLN A 527 16.15 23.48 3.08
CA GLN A 527 16.83 23.02 1.88
C GLN A 527 18.19 22.41 2.25
N PRO A 528 18.79 21.58 1.38
CA PRO A 528 20.11 21.04 1.63
C PRO A 528 21.15 22.16 1.77
N ALA A 529 21.95 22.12 2.83
CA ALA A 529 23.02 23.11 3.06
C ALA A 529 24.09 23.07 1.95
N LYS A 530 24.30 21.88 1.37
CA LYS A 530 25.16 21.65 0.23
C LYS A 530 24.32 21.65 -1.05
N SER A 531 24.84 22.29 -2.11
CA SER A 531 24.25 22.18 -3.44
C SER A 531 24.40 20.76 -4.00
N TRP A 532 23.29 20.17 -4.43
CA TRP A 532 23.22 18.87 -5.08
C TRP A 532 22.62 19.01 -6.48
N LYS A 533 23.07 18.17 -7.42
CA LYS A 533 22.40 18.06 -8.72
C LYS A 533 20.96 17.62 -8.49
N GLN A 534 20.03 18.25 -9.20
CA GLN A 534 18.64 17.79 -9.24
C GLN A 534 18.37 17.01 -10.53
N GLU A 535 17.63 15.91 -10.39
CA GLU A 535 17.07 15.14 -11.50
C GLU A 535 15.61 14.81 -11.15
N ARG A 536 14.67 15.06 -12.06
CA ARG A 536 13.25 14.72 -11.85
C ARG A 536 12.68 15.33 -10.55
N SER A 537 13.15 16.54 -10.22
CA SER A 537 12.82 17.26 -8.98
C SER A 537 13.30 16.61 -7.67
N ALA A 538 14.24 15.66 -7.73
CA ALA A 538 14.90 15.07 -6.55
C ALA A 538 16.39 15.44 -6.51
N TYR A 539 16.93 15.68 -5.32
CA TYR A 539 18.36 15.86 -5.09
C TYR A 539 19.10 14.52 -5.21
N VAL A 540 20.11 14.48 -6.08
CA VAL A 540 20.96 13.31 -6.30
C VAL A 540 22.11 13.35 -5.29
N VAL A 541 22.07 12.42 -4.32
CA VAL A 541 23.05 12.33 -3.24
C VAL A 541 23.89 11.07 -3.45
N PRO A 542 25.19 11.19 -3.81
CA PRO A 542 26.09 10.03 -3.90
C PRO A 542 26.23 9.34 -2.55
N LEU A 543 26.09 8.02 -2.54
CA LEU A 543 26.18 7.21 -1.34
C LEU A 543 27.60 6.67 -1.16
N GLY A 544 28.10 6.71 0.08
CA GLY A 544 29.36 6.09 0.47
C GLY A 544 29.20 4.65 0.98
N ALA A 545 30.31 4.04 1.41
CA ALA A 545 30.32 2.73 2.06
C ALA A 545 29.78 2.75 3.51
N ALA A 546 29.55 3.94 4.06
CA ALA A 546 28.97 4.17 5.38
C ALA A 546 27.81 5.18 5.25
N THR A 547 27.11 5.44 6.36
CA THR A 547 26.03 6.42 6.43
C THR A 547 26.44 7.75 5.80
N THR A 548 25.65 8.23 4.85
CA THR A 548 25.88 9.51 4.17
C THR A 548 24.99 10.57 4.81
N TRP A 549 25.58 11.59 5.42
CA TRP A 549 24.82 12.66 6.09
C TRP A 549 24.48 13.81 5.14
N VAL A 550 23.22 14.23 5.16
CA VAL A 550 22.72 15.41 4.46
C VAL A 550 22.22 16.41 5.49
N GLU A 551 22.90 17.56 5.55
CA GLU A 551 22.52 18.70 6.39
C GLU A 551 21.44 19.53 5.69
N LEU A 552 20.38 19.88 6.42
CA LEU A 552 19.29 20.74 5.98
C LEU A 552 19.27 22.01 6.83
N THR A 553 19.17 23.15 6.15
CA THR A 553 19.20 24.49 6.74
C THR A 553 18.04 25.32 6.23
N HIS A 554 17.66 26.35 6.98
CA HIS A 554 16.56 27.25 6.70
C HIS A 554 16.93 28.73 6.83
#